data_AF-A0A6L6YEK7-F1
#
_entry.id   AF-A0A6L6YEK7-F1
#
_cell.length_a   1.000
_cell.length_b   1.000
_cell.length_c   1.000
_cell.angle_alpha   90.00
_cell.angle_beta   90.00
_cell.angle_gamma   90.00
#
_symmetry.space_group_name_H-M   'P 1'
#
loop_
_entity.id
_entity.type
_entity.pdbx_description
1 polymer ?
#
loop_
_entity_poly.entity_id
_entity_poly.type
_entity_poly.pdbx_seq_one_letter_code
_entity_poly.pdbx_strand_id
1 'polypeptide(L)'
;MALRKKKKGSQAKDLILISVLLVLILGAIGGAAWMYFGNKKAELDKTTFCPIVNGEPTPSATLTILLDETDPLSSLQQDFVMVAIENMVREVEPGTLISIYTLSSTGEITRKPVFERCKIRDGSDADPLTENEKLLKKRFINNFRAPLASIMTGLTSSQEKGKESKIIEQIQSCAINTFQKWHPEGEQTLVIFSDMLQNSQGFSMYKNRNYKFADCLVLKKVDYLGSQQ
;
A
#
# COMPACT_ATOMS: atom_id res chain seq x y z
N MET A 1 21.00 36.04 76.77
CA MET A 1 21.22 35.59 75.37
C MET A 1 20.60 34.20 75.21
N ALA A 2 19.47 34.07 74.50
CA ALA A 2 18.83 32.78 74.25
C ALA A 2 19.21 32.28 72.85
N LEU A 3 19.94 31.18 72.78
CA LEU A 3 20.37 30.53 71.53
C LEU A 3 19.19 29.76 70.92
N ARG A 4 18.62 30.32 69.84
CA ARG A 4 17.54 29.74 69.04
C ARG A 4 18.07 28.53 68.25
N LYS A 5 17.86 27.30 68.75
CA LYS A 5 18.16 26.04 68.03
C LYS A 5 17.36 25.99 66.72
N LYS A 6 18.04 26.07 65.57
CA LYS A 6 17.44 25.88 64.24
C LYS A 6 16.94 24.43 64.09
N LYS A 7 15.64 24.28 63.76
CA LYS A 7 14.99 23.03 63.32
C LYS A 7 15.65 22.53 62.02
N LYS A 8 16.77 21.81 62.13
CA LYS A 8 17.54 21.31 60.97
C LYS A 8 16.92 20.03 60.33
N GLY A 9 16.06 19.32 61.06
CA GLY A 9 15.43 18.07 60.60
C GLY A 9 14.18 18.22 59.72
N SER A 10 13.56 19.41 59.66
CA SER A 10 12.39 19.67 58.79
C SER A 10 12.84 19.99 57.36
N GLN A 11 13.85 20.86 57.21
CA GLN A 11 14.32 21.30 55.89
C GLN A 11 14.83 20.15 55.00
N ALA A 12 15.49 19.15 55.57
CA ALA A 12 15.98 18.00 54.79
C ALA A 12 14.82 17.13 54.27
N LYS A 13 13.75 16.98 55.05
CA LYS A 13 12.54 16.26 54.62
C LYS A 13 11.80 17.03 53.53
N ASP A 14 11.69 18.35 53.68
CA ASP A 14 11.05 19.22 52.68
C ASP A 14 11.81 19.19 51.34
N LEU A 15 13.15 19.20 51.38
CA LEU A 15 14.00 19.07 50.17
C LEU A 15 13.85 17.74 49.46
N ILE A 16 13.80 16.61 50.20
CA ILE A 16 13.58 15.29 49.62
C ILE A 16 12.20 15.25 48.96
N LEU A 17 11.18 15.76 49.63
CA LEU A 17 9.80 15.75 49.14
C LEU A 17 9.66 16.59 47.86
N ILE A 18 10.29 17.76 47.80
CA ILE A 18 10.37 18.58 46.58
C ILE A 18 11.09 17.84 45.46
N SER A 19 12.23 17.17 45.75
CA SER A 19 12.97 16.43 44.72
C SER A 19 12.18 15.28 44.12
N VAL A 20 11.45 14.53 44.95
CA VAL A 20 10.58 13.44 44.50
C VAL A 20 9.43 13.98 43.65
N LEU A 21 8.81 15.09 44.08
CA LEU A 21 7.74 15.73 43.34
C LEU A 21 8.22 16.24 41.97
N LEU A 22 9.42 16.79 41.91
CA LEU A 22 10.03 17.32 40.68
C LEU A 22 10.36 16.18 39.70
N VAL A 23 10.89 15.06 40.18
CA VAL A 23 11.13 13.85 39.36
C VAL A 23 9.82 13.29 38.82
N LEU A 24 8.74 13.24 39.64
CA LEU A 24 7.42 12.81 39.18
C LEU A 24 6.86 13.70 38.07
N ILE A 25 6.99 15.02 38.22
CA ILE A 25 6.54 15.99 37.20
C ILE A 25 7.34 15.82 35.91
N LEU A 26 8.68 15.70 35.99
CA LEU A 26 9.52 15.47 34.81
C LEU A 26 9.20 14.13 34.13
N GLY A 27 8.93 13.08 34.90
CA GLY A 27 8.49 11.78 34.38
C GLY A 27 7.14 11.88 33.67
N ALA A 28 6.18 12.62 34.23
CA ALA A 28 4.88 12.85 33.61
C ALA A 28 5.00 13.67 32.30
N ILE A 29 5.83 14.71 32.28
CA ILE A 29 6.10 15.52 31.09
C ILE A 29 6.80 14.67 30.02
N GLY A 30 7.82 13.89 30.40
CA GLY A 30 8.53 12.99 29.50
C GLY A 30 7.61 11.92 28.90
N GLY A 31 6.77 11.31 29.72
CA GLY A 31 5.75 10.35 29.26
C GLY A 31 4.72 10.98 28.33
N ALA A 32 4.23 12.18 28.65
CA ALA A 32 3.29 12.92 27.81
C ALA A 32 3.92 13.33 26.48
N ALA A 33 5.17 13.80 26.48
CA ALA A 33 5.91 14.12 25.27
C ALA A 33 6.13 12.87 24.42
N TRP A 34 6.55 11.74 25.00
CA TRP A 34 6.73 10.49 24.28
C TRP A 34 5.42 10.01 23.63
N MET A 35 4.30 10.05 24.36
CA MET A 35 2.98 9.72 23.79
C MET A 35 2.56 10.69 22.68
N TYR A 36 2.83 11.99 22.84
CA TYR A 36 2.45 13.00 21.85
C TYR A 36 3.28 12.88 20.56
N PHE A 37 4.59 12.65 20.68
CA PHE A 37 5.48 12.49 19.53
C PHE A 37 5.37 11.11 18.87
N GLY A 38 5.01 10.05 19.61
CA GLY A 38 4.78 8.71 19.08
C GLY A 38 3.46 8.57 18.28
N ASN A 39 2.46 9.42 18.57
CA ASN A 39 1.11 9.28 18.01
C ASN A 39 0.77 10.28 16.88
N LYS A 40 1.77 10.84 16.20
CA LYS A 40 1.49 11.70 15.03
C LYS A 40 0.83 10.87 13.94
N LYS A 41 -0.48 11.03 13.80
CA LYS A 41 -1.28 10.39 12.74
C LYS A 41 -0.79 10.91 11.39
N ALA A 42 -0.32 10.01 10.53
CA ALA A 42 0.04 10.35 9.16
C ALA A 42 -1.18 10.96 8.45
N GLU A 43 -1.00 12.13 7.87
CA GLU A 43 -2.01 12.73 7.01
C GLU A 43 -2.12 11.88 5.74
N LEU A 44 -3.35 11.65 5.28
CA LEU A 44 -3.62 10.82 4.10
C LEU A 44 -4.18 11.67 2.98
N ASP A 45 -3.75 11.39 1.74
CA ASP A 45 -4.36 11.96 0.56
C ASP A 45 -5.85 11.58 0.46
N LYS A 46 -6.69 12.51 -0.01
CA LYS A 46 -8.14 12.34 -0.05
C LYS A 46 -8.61 11.36 -1.12
N THR A 47 -7.79 11.12 -2.14
CA THR A 47 -8.18 10.32 -3.31
C THR A 47 -7.59 8.91 -3.27
N THR A 48 -6.29 8.82 -3.00
CA THR A 48 -5.51 7.58 -2.98
C THR A 48 -5.38 7.00 -1.59
N PHE A 49 -5.66 7.78 -0.54
CA PHE A 49 -5.43 7.38 0.86
C PHE A 49 -3.97 7.05 1.19
N CYS A 50 -3.04 7.48 0.35
CA CYS A 50 -1.62 7.31 0.61
C CYS A 50 -1.11 8.32 1.64
N PRO A 51 -0.12 7.94 2.48
CA PRO A 51 0.50 8.87 3.41
C PRO A 51 1.08 10.09 2.68
N ILE A 52 0.92 11.27 3.26
CA ILE A 52 1.54 12.50 2.75
C ILE A 52 2.90 12.66 3.42
N VAL A 53 3.95 12.65 2.62
CA VAL A 53 5.34 12.87 3.06
C VAL A 53 5.88 14.06 2.28
N ASN A 54 6.40 15.07 2.99
CA ASN A 54 6.91 16.31 2.39
C ASN A 54 5.91 17.04 1.46
N GLY A 55 4.61 16.90 1.72
CA GLY A 55 3.54 17.54 0.93
C GLY A 55 3.03 16.71 -0.25
N GLU A 56 3.63 15.55 -0.53
CA GLU A 56 3.26 14.69 -1.65
C GLU A 56 2.76 13.31 -1.19
N PRO A 57 1.75 12.71 -1.84
CA PRO A 57 1.31 11.36 -1.53
C PRO A 57 2.42 10.36 -1.88
N THR A 58 2.95 9.67 -0.86
CA THR A 58 4.09 8.77 -0.97
C THR A 58 3.74 7.42 -0.33
N PRO A 59 3.52 6.37 -1.13
CA PRO A 59 3.29 5.03 -0.59
C PRO A 59 4.56 4.42 -0.02
N SER A 60 4.43 3.56 0.99
CA SER A 60 5.56 2.86 1.59
C SER A 60 6.07 1.70 0.73
N ALA A 61 5.16 1.04 0.01
CA ALA A 61 5.41 -0.10 -0.87
C ALA A 61 4.34 -0.13 -1.98
N THR A 62 4.49 -0.99 -2.98
CA THR A 62 3.48 -1.21 -4.03
C THR A 62 3.14 -2.68 -4.21
N LEU A 63 1.85 -2.98 -4.30
CA LEU A 63 1.30 -4.26 -4.77
C LEU A 63 0.50 -3.97 -6.04
N THR A 64 1.10 -4.29 -7.18
CA THR A 64 0.44 -4.17 -8.48
C THR A 64 -0.11 -5.53 -8.89
N ILE A 65 -1.38 -5.57 -9.25
CA ILE A 65 -2.08 -6.76 -9.73
C ILE A 65 -2.47 -6.52 -11.17
N LEU A 66 -2.08 -7.42 -12.06
CA LEU A 66 -2.51 -7.44 -13.45
C LEU A 66 -3.40 -8.65 -13.68
N LEU A 67 -4.66 -8.40 -14.03
CA LEU A 67 -5.62 -9.43 -14.39
C LEU A 67 -5.81 -9.45 -15.91
N ASP A 68 -5.44 -10.57 -16.53
CA ASP A 68 -5.68 -10.81 -17.94
C ASP A 68 -7.05 -11.44 -18.13
N GLU A 69 -7.95 -10.69 -18.73
CA GLU A 69 -9.34 -11.04 -19.01
C GLU A 69 -9.58 -11.09 -20.52
N THR A 70 -8.51 -11.29 -21.29
CA THR A 70 -8.62 -11.51 -22.74
C THR A 70 -9.36 -12.80 -23.04
N ASP A 71 -9.31 -13.79 -22.14
CA ASP A 71 -10.15 -14.98 -22.17
C ASP A 71 -11.14 -14.99 -21.00
N PRO A 72 -12.40 -15.44 -21.22
CA PRO A 72 -13.39 -15.52 -20.15
C PRO A 72 -12.94 -16.46 -19.02
N LEU A 73 -12.98 -15.96 -17.79
CA LEU A 73 -12.69 -16.75 -16.60
C LEU A 73 -13.90 -17.61 -16.22
N SER A 74 -13.66 -18.90 -15.95
CA SER A 74 -14.67 -19.76 -15.33
C SER A 74 -15.01 -19.29 -13.91
N SER A 75 -16.20 -19.61 -13.41
CA SER A 75 -16.63 -19.20 -12.06
C SER A 75 -15.62 -19.59 -10.97
N LEU A 76 -15.02 -20.77 -11.06
CA LEU A 76 -14.00 -21.22 -10.13
C LEU A 76 -12.72 -20.37 -10.19
N GLN A 77 -12.30 -19.94 -11.39
CA GLN A 77 -11.16 -19.05 -11.53
C GLN A 77 -11.46 -17.67 -10.97
N GLN A 78 -12.69 -17.16 -11.14
CA GLN A 78 -13.11 -15.89 -10.56
C GLN A 78 -13.05 -15.94 -9.03
N ASP A 79 -13.62 -16.99 -8.43
CA ASP A 79 -13.58 -17.21 -6.98
C ASP A 79 -12.12 -17.29 -6.47
N PHE A 80 -11.26 -18.02 -7.18
CA PHE A 80 -9.84 -18.11 -6.87
C PHE A 80 -9.15 -16.74 -6.90
N VAL A 81 -9.34 -15.97 -7.97
CA VAL A 81 -8.75 -14.63 -8.13
C VAL A 81 -9.22 -13.70 -7.02
N MET A 82 -10.52 -13.71 -6.70
CA MET A 82 -11.07 -12.88 -5.61
C MET A 82 -10.43 -13.23 -4.26
N VAL A 83 -10.39 -14.51 -3.89
CA VAL A 83 -9.79 -14.95 -2.62
C VAL A 83 -8.29 -14.66 -2.57
N ALA A 84 -7.57 -14.88 -3.68
CA ALA A 84 -6.13 -14.59 -3.76
C ALA A 84 -5.85 -13.11 -3.54
N ILE A 85 -6.59 -12.22 -4.22
CA ILE A 85 -6.43 -10.77 -4.05
C ILE A 85 -6.79 -10.33 -2.64
N GLU A 86 -7.89 -10.83 -2.07
CA GLU A 86 -8.25 -10.50 -0.68
C GLU A 86 -7.18 -10.91 0.32
N ASN A 87 -6.54 -12.07 0.14
CA ASN A 87 -5.48 -12.54 1.01
C ASN A 87 -4.22 -11.68 0.87
N MET A 88 -3.78 -11.38 -0.36
CA MET A 88 -2.62 -10.49 -0.58
C MET A 88 -2.84 -9.11 0.03
N VAL A 89 -4.04 -8.53 -0.18
CA VAL A 89 -4.41 -7.23 0.40
C VAL A 89 -4.45 -7.29 1.94
N ARG A 90 -4.83 -8.42 2.53
CA ARG A 90 -4.83 -8.61 3.99
C ARG A 90 -3.40 -8.65 4.54
N GLU A 91 -2.46 -9.24 3.80
CA GLU A 91 -1.07 -9.45 4.24
C GLU A 91 -0.18 -8.22 4.10
N VAL A 92 -0.41 -7.34 3.12
CA VAL A 92 0.43 -6.14 2.96
C VAL A 92 0.25 -5.12 4.09
N GLU A 93 1.29 -4.35 4.41
CA GLU A 93 1.23 -3.35 5.47
C GLU A 93 0.37 -2.12 5.08
N PRO A 94 -0.25 -1.42 6.04
CA PRO A 94 -0.87 -0.12 5.80
C PRO A 94 0.13 0.86 5.18
N GLY A 95 -0.34 1.69 4.23
CA GLY A 95 0.50 2.58 3.42
C GLY A 95 1.00 1.97 2.11
N THR A 96 0.84 0.65 1.91
CA THR A 96 1.13 -0.01 0.63
C THR A 96 0.11 0.41 -0.42
N LEU A 97 0.56 0.94 -1.56
CA LEU A 97 -0.29 1.25 -2.71
C LEU A 97 -0.71 -0.03 -3.41
N ILE A 98 -2.01 -0.23 -3.55
CA ILE A 98 -2.57 -1.35 -4.29
C ILE A 98 -3.14 -0.84 -5.60
N SER A 99 -2.56 -1.33 -6.70
CA SER A 99 -2.93 -0.95 -8.07
C SER A 99 -3.43 -2.18 -8.82
N ILE A 100 -4.67 -2.15 -9.31
CA ILE A 100 -5.23 -3.25 -10.11
C ILE A 100 -5.36 -2.77 -11.55
N TYR A 101 -4.76 -3.48 -12.49
CA TYR A 101 -4.89 -3.30 -13.92
C TYR A 101 -5.61 -4.49 -14.51
N THR A 102 -6.35 -4.23 -15.59
CA THR A 102 -6.91 -5.28 -16.42
C THR A 102 -6.46 -5.16 -17.86
N LEU A 103 -6.36 -6.31 -18.51
CA LEU A 103 -6.27 -6.44 -19.96
C LEU A 103 -7.57 -7.08 -20.44
N SER A 104 -8.45 -6.27 -21.01
CA SER A 104 -9.78 -6.73 -21.44
C SER A 104 -9.73 -7.40 -22.82
N SER A 105 -10.88 -7.96 -23.23
CA SER A 105 -11.06 -8.60 -24.54
C SER A 105 -10.80 -7.68 -25.75
N THR A 106 -10.80 -6.35 -25.57
CA THR A 106 -10.42 -5.41 -26.63
C THR A 106 -8.91 -5.41 -26.91
N GLY A 107 -8.09 -5.95 -26.00
CA GLY A 107 -6.63 -5.92 -26.09
C GLY A 107 -6.05 -4.51 -26.01
N GLU A 108 -6.81 -3.55 -25.46
CA GLU A 108 -6.37 -2.18 -25.23
C GLU A 108 -5.49 -2.09 -23.99
N ILE A 109 -4.39 -1.36 -24.11
CA ILE A 109 -3.45 -1.14 -23.00
C ILE A 109 -4.01 -0.09 -22.06
N THR A 110 -4.27 -0.50 -20.82
CA THR A 110 -4.75 0.40 -19.77
C THR A 110 -3.56 1.10 -19.12
N ARG A 111 -3.52 2.43 -19.23
CA ARG A 111 -2.51 3.28 -18.55
C ARG A 111 -2.92 3.62 -17.12
N LYS A 112 -4.22 3.65 -16.87
CA LYS A 112 -4.78 3.90 -15.55
C LYS A 112 -5.30 2.59 -14.96
N PRO A 113 -4.94 2.27 -13.72
CA PRO A 113 -5.50 1.13 -13.04
C PRO A 113 -7.00 1.34 -12.77
N VAL A 114 -7.75 0.24 -12.71
CA VAL A 114 -9.16 0.23 -12.33
C VAL A 114 -9.36 0.47 -10.83
N PHE A 115 -8.33 0.18 -10.03
CA PHE A 115 -8.24 0.48 -8.61
C PHE A 115 -6.83 0.98 -8.27
N GLU A 116 -6.70 2.12 -7.58
CA GLU A 116 -5.40 2.64 -7.12
C GLU A 116 -5.59 3.37 -5.79
N ARG A 117 -5.33 2.66 -4.69
CA ARG A 117 -5.41 3.22 -3.33
C ARG A 117 -4.42 2.55 -2.40
N CYS A 118 -3.90 3.31 -1.44
CA CYS A 118 -3.13 2.75 -0.35
C CYS A 118 -4.02 2.03 0.65
N LYS A 119 -3.53 0.90 1.16
CA LYS A 119 -4.16 0.19 2.28
C LYS A 119 -4.17 1.09 3.50
N ILE A 120 -5.34 1.32 4.07
CA ILE A 120 -5.48 2.00 5.36
C ILE A 120 -5.60 0.98 6.49
N ARG A 121 -5.26 1.40 7.71
CA ARG A 121 -5.41 0.57 8.91
C ARG A 121 -6.87 0.14 9.08
N ASP A 122 -7.09 -1.14 9.34
CA ASP A 122 -8.41 -1.73 9.57
C ASP A 122 -8.85 -1.68 11.04
N GLY A 123 -7.96 -1.22 11.92
CA GLY A 123 -8.17 -1.09 13.35
C GLY A 123 -7.80 -2.34 14.15
N SER A 124 -7.33 -3.43 13.52
CA SER A 124 -6.88 -4.63 14.24
C SER A 124 -5.68 -4.36 15.17
N ASP A 125 -4.90 -3.33 14.86
CA ASP A 125 -3.75 -2.84 15.60
C ASP A 125 -4.05 -1.55 16.41
N ALA A 126 -5.33 -1.22 16.62
CA ALA A 126 -5.72 0.01 17.30
C ALA A 126 -5.37 -0.03 18.81
N ASP A 127 -4.76 1.04 19.32
CA ASP A 127 -4.52 1.18 20.76
C ASP A 127 -5.86 1.42 21.50
N PRO A 128 -6.27 0.55 22.45
CA PRO A 128 -7.51 0.69 23.19
C PRO A 128 -7.63 1.96 24.03
N LEU A 129 -6.52 2.58 24.41
CA LEU A 129 -6.47 3.77 25.27
C LEU A 129 -6.55 5.07 24.48
N THR A 130 -6.02 5.09 23.25
CA THR A 130 -5.80 6.33 22.49
C THR A 130 -6.52 6.36 21.13
N GLU A 131 -6.99 5.22 20.64
CA GLU A 131 -7.60 5.09 19.32
C GLU A 131 -9.02 4.50 19.37
N ASN A 132 -9.78 4.76 18.31
CA ASN A 132 -11.14 4.25 18.17
C ASN A 132 -11.15 3.17 17.07
N GLU A 133 -11.03 1.91 17.49
CA GLU A 133 -11.06 0.73 16.62
C GLU A 133 -12.28 0.74 15.68
N LYS A 134 -13.47 1.02 16.23
CA LYS A 134 -14.72 1.02 15.44
C LYS A 134 -14.68 2.05 14.32
N LEU A 135 -14.08 3.22 14.56
CA LEU A 135 -13.94 4.26 13.55
C LEU A 135 -12.93 3.87 12.47
N LEU A 136 -11.79 3.29 12.85
CA LEU A 136 -10.77 2.81 11.92
C LEU A 136 -11.35 1.72 11.01
N LYS A 137 -12.01 0.72 11.60
CA LYS A 137 -12.70 -0.35 10.86
C LYS A 137 -13.75 0.18 9.89
N LYS A 138 -14.57 1.14 10.33
CA LYS A 138 -15.57 1.78 9.45
C LYS A 138 -14.92 2.51 8.27
N ARG A 139 -13.82 3.24 8.51
CA ARG A 139 -13.07 3.91 7.44
C ARG A 139 -12.48 2.91 6.44
N PHE A 140 -11.85 1.83 6.94
CA PHE A 140 -11.32 0.75 6.12
C PHE A 140 -12.39 0.12 5.23
N ILE A 141 -13.54 -0.24 5.81
CA ILE A 141 -14.64 -0.83 5.06
C ILE A 141 -15.14 0.12 3.97
N ASN A 142 -15.42 1.38 4.32
CA ASN A 142 -16.08 2.31 3.41
C ASN A 142 -15.17 2.82 2.29
N ASN A 143 -13.91 3.12 2.59
CA ASN A 143 -13.01 3.80 1.67
C ASN A 143 -12.12 2.85 0.89
N PHE A 144 -11.91 1.63 1.41
CA PHE A 144 -10.97 0.67 0.85
C PHE A 144 -11.66 -0.65 0.46
N ARG A 145 -12.20 -1.39 1.43
CA ARG A 145 -12.70 -2.76 1.18
C ARG A 145 -13.93 -2.79 0.27
N ALA A 146 -14.95 -1.97 0.52
CA ALA A 146 -16.16 -1.97 -0.28
C ALA A 146 -15.91 -1.50 -1.73
N PRO A 147 -15.12 -0.43 -1.99
CA PRO A 147 -14.73 -0.06 -3.34
C PRO A 147 -13.92 -1.15 -4.06
N LEU A 148 -12.98 -1.80 -3.37
CA LEU A 148 -12.23 -2.91 -3.93
C LEU A 148 -13.16 -4.06 -4.34
N ALA A 149 -14.06 -4.50 -3.45
CA ALA A 149 -15.02 -5.55 -3.73
C ALA A 149 -15.93 -5.22 -4.93
N SER A 150 -16.43 -3.98 -5.00
CA SER A 150 -17.26 -3.50 -6.12
C SER A 150 -16.53 -3.62 -7.46
N ILE A 151 -15.26 -3.21 -7.51
CA ILE A 151 -14.44 -3.34 -8.72
C ILE A 151 -14.23 -4.81 -9.06
N MET A 152 -13.82 -5.65 -8.09
CA MET A 152 -13.58 -7.08 -8.30
C MET A 152 -14.80 -7.82 -8.89
N THR A 153 -16.02 -7.48 -8.47
CA THR A 153 -17.24 -8.06 -9.05
C THR A 153 -17.47 -7.65 -10.50
N GLY A 154 -16.99 -6.47 -10.91
CA GLY A 154 -17.12 -5.99 -12.28
C GLY A 154 -16.08 -6.54 -13.25
N LEU A 155 -14.84 -6.75 -12.79
CA LEU A 155 -13.73 -7.19 -13.66
C LEU A 155 -13.99 -8.60 -14.23
N THR A 156 -14.41 -9.52 -13.39
CA THR A 156 -14.64 -10.93 -13.74
C THR A 156 -15.87 -11.20 -14.62
N SER A 157 -16.54 -10.17 -15.13
CA SER A 157 -17.80 -10.30 -15.87
C SER A 157 -17.63 -10.52 -17.39
N SER A 158 -16.42 -10.38 -17.95
CA SER A 158 -16.20 -10.50 -19.41
C SER A 158 -16.59 -11.90 -19.93
N GLN A 159 -17.52 -11.93 -20.88
CA GLN A 159 -18.00 -13.17 -21.52
C GLN A 159 -17.40 -13.38 -22.92
N GLU A 160 -16.72 -12.38 -23.47
CA GLU A 160 -16.23 -12.42 -24.85
C GLU A 160 -14.74 -12.72 -24.89
N LYS A 161 -14.35 -13.67 -25.75
CA LYS A 161 -12.95 -13.95 -26.07
C LYS A 161 -12.36 -12.82 -26.89
N GLY A 162 -11.27 -12.26 -26.39
CA GLY A 162 -10.51 -11.20 -27.01
C GLY A 162 -9.75 -11.66 -28.25
N LYS A 163 -9.61 -10.74 -29.20
CA LYS A 163 -8.87 -11.00 -30.45
C LYS A 163 -7.36 -10.79 -30.30
N GLU A 164 -6.96 -10.02 -29.28
CA GLU A 164 -5.58 -9.67 -28.97
C GLU A 164 -5.35 -9.77 -27.45
N SER A 165 -4.18 -10.25 -27.05
CA SER A 165 -3.69 -10.27 -25.66
C SER A 165 -2.31 -9.64 -25.62
N LYS A 166 -2.28 -8.32 -25.41
CA LYS A 166 -1.06 -7.53 -25.35
C LYS A 166 -0.44 -7.54 -23.94
N ILE A 167 -0.23 -8.74 -23.38
CA ILE A 167 0.20 -8.92 -21.98
C ILE A 167 1.56 -8.28 -21.69
N ILE A 168 2.53 -8.35 -22.62
CA ILE A 168 3.86 -7.77 -22.45
C ILE A 168 3.77 -6.24 -22.40
N GLU A 169 3.01 -5.64 -23.32
CA GLU A 169 2.81 -4.19 -23.36
C GLU A 169 2.03 -3.71 -22.12
N GLN A 170 1.11 -4.52 -21.60
CA GLN A 170 0.39 -4.21 -20.36
C GLN A 170 1.31 -4.28 -19.13
N ILE A 171 2.23 -5.23 -19.06
CA ILE A 171 3.27 -5.29 -18.01
C ILE A 171 4.14 -4.02 -18.06
N GLN A 172 4.54 -3.57 -19.25
CA GLN A 172 5.28 -2.31 -19.41
C GLN A 172 4.47 -1.11 -18.90
N SER A 173 3.18 -1.08 -19.22
CA SER A 173 2.26 -0.06 -18.71
C SER A 173 2.21 -0.06 -17.18
N CYS A 174 2.13 -1.23 -16.54
CA CYS A 174 2.15 -1.36 -15.07
C CYS A 174 3.46 -0.83 -14.48
N ALA A 175 4.60 -1.18 -15.09
CA ALA A 175 5.91 -0.74 -14.62
C ALA A 175 6.08 0.79 -14.67
N ILE A 176 5.62 1.43 -15.73
CA ILE A 176 5.68 2.90 -15.86
C ILE A 176 4.66 3.56 -14.94
N ASN A 177 3.40 3.14 -15.00
CA ASN A 177 2.31 3.86 -14.35
C ASN A 177 2.16 3.56 -12.86
N THR A 178 2.81 2.51 -12.34
CA THR A 178 2.90 2.28 -10.89
C THR A 178 4.31 2.52 -10.36
N PHE A 179 5.32 1.75 -10.80
CA PHE A 179 6.63 1.79 -10.17
C PHE A 179 7.40 3.09 -10.44
N GLN A 180 7.41 3.57 -11.69
CA GLN A 180 8.07 4.85 -11.99
C GLN A 180 7.29 6.06 -11.48
N LYS A 181 5.95 6.02 -11.55
CA LYS A 181 5.09 7.12 -11.06
C LYS A 181 5.21 7.33 -9.55
N TRP A 182 5.15 6.25 -8.77
CA TRP A 182 5.04 6.34 -7.31
C TRP A 182 6.38 6.16 -6.60
N HIS A 183 7.30 5.41 -7.20
CA HIS A 183 8.68 5.21 -6.74
C HIS A 183 8.82 5.02 -5.22
N PRO A 184 8.08 4.07 -4.60
CA PRO A 184 8.21 3.84 -3.16
C PRO A 184 9.63 3.36 -2.81
N GLU A 185 10.09 3.71 -1.62
CA GLU A 185 11.37 3.21 -1.07
C GLU A 185 11.31 1.72 -0.69
N GLY A 186 10.12 1.23 -0.33
CA GLY A 186 9.90 -0.17 0.05
C GLY A 186 9.67 -1.11 -1.12
N GLU A 187 9.13 -2.29 -0.81
CA GLU A 187 8.95 -3.38 -1.77
C GLU A 187 8.01 -3.00 -2.93
N GLN A 188 8.37 -3.46 -4.13
CA GLN A 188 7.58 -3.27 -5.35
C GLN A 188 7.23 -4.64 -5.94
N THR A 189 5.96 -5.01 -5.84
CA THR A 189 5.46 -6.33 -6.25
C THR A 189 4.55 -6.21 -7.47
N LEU A 190 4.75 -7.08 -8.46
CA LEU A 190 3.82 -7.30 -9.57
C LEU A 190 3.31 -8.75 -9.53
N VAL A 191 2.00 -8.91 -9.34
CA VAL A 191 1.31 -10.21 -9.41
C VAL A 191 0.48 -10.24 -10.68
N ILE A 192 0.64 -11.29 -11.47
CA ILE A 192 -0.01 -11.43 -12.77
C ILE A 192 -0.90 -12.66 -12.76
N PHE A 193 -2.18 -12.46 -13.07
CA PHE A 193 -3.16 -13.52 -13.32
C PHE A 193 -3.38 -13.63 -14.82
N SER A 194 -2.58 -14.46 -15.49
CA SER A 194 -2.61 -14.65 -16.94
C SER A 194 -2.02 -16.02 -17.30
N ASP A 195 -2.39 -16.53 -18.48
CA ASP A 195 -1.69 -17.65 -19.12
C ASP A 195 -0.34 -17.23 -19.75
N MET A 196 -0.05 -15.93 -19.72
CA MET A 196 1.14 -15.28 -20.28
C MET A 196 1.28 -15.43 -21.80
N LEU A 197 0.18 -15.71 -22.51
CA LEU A 197 0.19 -15.89 -23.96
C LEU A 197 0.00 -14.55 -24.70
N GLN A 198 1.12 -14.01 -25.18
CA GLN A 198 1.12 -12.80 -25.98
C GLN A 198 0.46 -13.00 -27.35
N ASN A 199 -0.40 -12.05 -27.73
CA ASN A 199 -1.06 -11.97 -29.02
C ASN A 199 -1.28 -10.50 -29.42
N SER A 200 -0.29 -9.92 -30.11
CA SER A 200 -0.38 -8.62 -30.76
C SER A 200 -0.11 -8.73 -32.26
N GLN A 201 -0.31 -7.63 -32.99
CA GLN A 201 -0.05 -7.60 -34.43
C GLN A 201 1.42 -7.88 -34.78
N GLY A 202 2.35 -7.41 -33.94
CA GLY A 202 3.79 -7.57 -34.16
C GLY A 202 4.38 -8.89 -33.65
N PHE A 203 3.73 -9.52 -32.65
CA PHE A 203 4.18 -10.79 -32.08
C PHE A 203 3.00 -11.54 -31.47
N SER A 204 2.82 -12.80 -31.87
CA SER A 204 1.73 -13.65 -31.38
C SER A 204 2.23 -15.05 -31.15
N MET A 205 2.13 -15.54 -29.92
CA MET A 205 2.52 -16.88 -29.50
C MET A 205 1.62 -17.97 -30.11
N TYR A 206 0.41 -17.60 -30.54
CA TYR A 206 -0.56 -18.52 -31.15
C TYR A 206 -0.25 -18.88 -32.61
N LYS A 207 0.51 -18.03 -33.33
CA LYS A 207 0.65 -18.14 -34.79
C LYS A 207 1.87 -18.91 -35.26
N ASN A 208 2.85 -19.19 -34.39
CA ASN A 208 4.11 -19.82 -34.78
C ASN A 208 4.63 -20.83 -33.72
N ARG A 209 5.34 -21.87 -34.14
CA ARG A 209 5.99 -22.86 -33.24
C ARG A 209 7.52 -22.73 -33.15
N ASN A 210 8.11 -21.81 -33.92
CA ASN A 210 9.56 -21.63 -34.04
C ASN A 210 9.96 -20.20 -33.62
N TYR A 211 9.74 -19.84 -32.34
CA TYR A 211 10.27 -18.58 -31.82
C TYR A 211 11.74 -18.74 -31.44
N LYS A 212 12.59 -17.83 -31.90
CA LYS A 212 13.94 -17.67 -31.35
C LYS A 212 13.86 -16.67 -30.20
N PHE A 213 14.69 -16.84 -29.18
CA PHE A 213 14.74 -15.92 -28.02
C PHE A 213 14.95 -14.44 -28.43
N ALA A 214 15.60 -14.19 -29.57
CA ALA A 214 15.77 -12.84 -30.13
C ALA A 214 14.48 -12.19 -30.66
N ASP A 215 13.42 -12.99 -30.90
CA ASP A 215 12.10 -12.52 -31.36
C ASP A 215 11.21 -12.11 -30.18
N CYS A 216 11.51 -12.62 -28.97
CA CYS A 216 10.98 -12.06 -27.74
C CYS A 216 11.66 -10.72 -27.49
N LEU A 217 10.87 -9.68 -27.25
CA LEU A 217 11.34 -8.32 -27.02
C LEU A 217 12.48 -8.32 -25.99
N VAL A 218 13.72 -8.12 -26.45
CA VAL A 218 14.88 -7.96 -25.58
C VAL A 218 14.67 -6.64 -24.84
N LEU A 219 14.31 -6.72 -23.56
CA LEU A 219 14.46 -5.59 -22.64
C LEU A 219 15.95 -5.25 -22.57
N LYS A 220 16.40 -4.38 -23.47
CA LYS A 220 17.71 -3.73 -23.34
C LYS A 220 17.64 -2.91 -22.06
N LYS A 221 18.29 -3.45 -21.01
CA LYS A 221 18.85 -2.76 -19.86
C LYS A 221 18.17 -1.42 -19.55
N VAL A 222 17.20 -1.45 -18.63
CA VAL A 222 16.75 -0.22 -17.95
C VAL A 222 17.88 0.18 -17.01
N ASP A 223 18.82 0.98 -17.53
CA ASP A 223 19.79 1.66 -16.68
C ASP A 223 19.02 2.68 -15.84
N TYR A 224 18.84 2.35 -14.56
CA TYR A 224 18.50 3.31 -13.52
C TYR A 224 19.60 4.38 -13.51
N LEU A 225 19.33 5.52 -14.16
CA LEU A 225 20.10 6.74 -13.92
C LEU A 225 19.60 7.36 -12.61
N GLY A 226 19.98 6.73 -11.51
CA GLY A 226 20.07 7.41 -10.23
C GLY A 226 21.38 8.18 -10.17
N SER A 227 21.31 9.51 -10.21
CA SER A 227 22.07 10.46 -9.36
C SER A 227 22.32 11.80 -10.06
N GLN A 228 22.36 12.84 -9.21
CA GLN A 228 22.64 14.26 -9.46
C GLN A 228 21.40 15.03 -9.99
N GLN A 229 20.61 15.69 -9.15
CA GLN A 229 20.96 16.78 -8.22
C GLN A 229 19.93 16.96 -7.11
#